data_AF-A0A6M0II94-F1
#
_entry.id   AF-A0A6M0II94-F1
#
_cell.length_a   1.000
_cell.length_b   1.000
_cell.length_c   1.000
_cell.angle_alpha   90.00
_cell.angle_beta   90.00
_cell.angle_gamma   90.00
#
_symmetry.space_group_name_H-M   'P 1'
#
loop_
_entity.id
_entity.type
_entity.pdbx_description
1 polymer ?
#
loop_
_entity_poly.entity_id
_entity_poly.type
_entity_poly.pdbx_seq_one_letter_code
_entity_poly.pdbx_strand_id
1 'polypeptide(L)'
;MDGIAPRYCSEFDKDYDEINLSISPPMMFPMACFCDIPLSQIRNHIDMYGSYGVGLSKEWGRRNGLNPVFYVQNNYTLVEYIKPFADVLLFEGLRNSMGVQYIGDYRPENGELISEVYSSILSYIKPYSSLNYRKRKNYLYYNEREWRYLPSFDDEDKKYSILYGIISSKELKEKNDLLKKYIINFQQRDLKYIIIKEQREVDWLRKSLEKEFKKKYKNDYQDIVNHFMTCVITNKQIREDF
;
A
#
# COMPACT_ATOMS: atom_id res chain seq x y z
N MET A 1 -19.05 -0.07 4.14
CA MET A 1 -18.31 1.11 3.64
C MET A 1 -17.61 0.67 2.37
N ASP A 2 -17.79 1.40 1.28
CA ASP A 2 -17.31 0.97 -0.04
C ASP A 2 -16.03 1.72 -0.36
N GLY A 3 -14.90 1.04 -0.24
CA GLY A 3 -13.61 1.62 -0.53
C GLY A 3 -12.48 0.71 -0.16
N ILE A 4 -11.27 1.24 -0.23
CA ILE A 4 -10.03 0.50 0.03
C ILE A 4 -9.52 0.95 1.39
N ALA A 5 -9.44 0.02 2.34
CA ALA A 5 -8.88 0.28 3.65
C ALA A 5 -7.35 0.13 3.59
N PRO A 6 -6.60 1.08 4.17
CA PRO A 6 -5.16 0.93 4.35
C PRO A 6 -4.88 -0.22 5.32
N ARG A 7 -3.70 -0.84 5.16
CA ARG A 7 -3.21 -1.91 6.03
C ARG A 7 -1.76 -1.66 6.38
N TYR A 8 -1.33 -2.18 7.52
CA TYR A 8 0.08 -2.21 7.88
C TYR A 8 0.84 -3.14 6.94
N CYS A 9 1.78 -2.55 6.22
CA CYS A 9 2.67 -3.21 5.28
C CYS A 9 4.09 -3.13 5.82
N SER A 10 4.75 -4.29 5.91
CA SER A 10 6.16 -4.36 6.31
C SER A 10 7.03 -3.80 5.19
N GLU A 11 7.86 -2.82 5.52
CA GLU A 11 8.92 -2.30 4.65
C GLU A 11 10.26 -2.44 5.38
N PHE A 12 11.35 -2.52 4.62
CA PHE A 12 12.71 -2.68 5.18
C PHE A 12 12.88 -3.93 6.07
N ASP A 13 12.18 -5.02 5.76
CA ASP A 13 12.39 -6.31 6.40
C ASP A 13 13.74 -6.91 5.96
N LYS A 14 14.39 -7.75 6.78
CA LYS A 14 15.72 -8.33 6.48
C LYS A 14 15.74 -9.19 5.20
N ASP A 15 14.58 -9.70 4.80
CA ASP A 15 14.41 -10.44 3.54
C ASP A 15 14.29 -9.52 2.31
N TYR A 16 14.14 -8.19 2.50
CA TYR A 16 13.83 -7.20 1.48
C TYR A 16 14.59 -5.85 1.60
N ASP A 17 15.35 -5.61 2.68
CA ASP A 17 16.11 -4.39 2.94
C ASP A 17 17.40 -4.37 2.12
N GLU A 18 17.20 -4.29 0.82
CA GLU A 18 18.26 -4.16 -0.16
C GLU A 18 18.92 -2.76 -0.07
N ILE A 19 18.26 -1.79 0.57
CA ILE A 19 18.79 -0.44 0.85
C ILE A 19 19.81 -0.48 2.00
N ASN A 20 19.89 -1.58 2.77
CA ASN A 20 20.79 -1.75 3.90
C ASN A 20 20.70 -0.60 4.92
N LEU A 21 19.48 -0.17 5.21
CA LEU A 21 19.25 0.79 6.30
C LEU A 21 19.55 0.17 7.68
N SER A 22 19.82 -1.15 7.73
CA SER A 22 20.13 -1.89 8.96
C SER A 22 18.98 -1.83 9.97
N ILE A 23 17.75 -1.72 9.47
CA ILE A 23 16.55 -1.56 10.29
C ILE A 23 16.23 -2.90 10.97
N SER A 24 16.25 -2.89 12.30
CA SER A 24 15.90 -4.05 13.12
C SER A 24 15.32 -3.56 14.44
N PRO A 25 14.06 -3.88 14.78
CA PRO A 25 13.14 -4.76 14.04
C PRO A 25 12.48 -4.10 12.81
N PRO A 26 11.80 -4.87 11.93
CA PRO A 26 11.09 -4.32 10.78
C PRO A 26 10.09 -3.23 11.17
N MET A 27 9.89 -2.28 10.25
CA MET A 27 8.90 -1.22 10.38
C MET A 27 7.69 -1.52 9.50
N MET A 28 6.50 -1.30 10.03
CA MET A 28 5.25 -1.48 9.30
C MET A 28 4.51 -0.16 9.19
N PHE A 29 4.19 0.23 7.96
CA PHE A 29 3.53 1.50 7.66
C PHE A 29 2.06 1.25 7.26
N PRO A 30 1.12 2.05 7.77
CA PRO A 30 -0.28 1.98 7.36
C PRO A 30 -0.43 2.59 5.96
N MET A 31 -0.70 1.78 4.95
CA MET A 31 -0.83 2.29 3.58
C MET A 31 -1.78 1.46 2.73
N ALA A 32 -2.24 2.07 1.63
CA ALA A 32 -2.88 1.35 0.53
C ALA A 32 -2.02 1.52 -0.72
N CYS A 33 -1.54 0.40 -1.28
CA CYS A 33 -0.64 0.39 -2.43
C CYS A 33 -1.39 0.11 -3.74
N PHE A 34 -1.04 0.83 -4.78
CA PHE A 34 -1.56 0.74 -6.14
C PHE A 34 -0.39 0.65 -7.12
N CYS A 35 -0.67 0.28 -8.37
CA CYS A 35 0.34 0.27 -9.42
C CYS A 35 -0.16 1.08 -10.64
N ASP A 36 0.77 1.82 -11.26
CA ASP A 36 0.52 2.59 -12.48
C ASP A 36 1.19 1.92 -13.70
N ILE A 37 0.88 0.64 -13.90
CA ILE A 37 1.46 -0.19 -14.95
C ILE A 37 0.54 -0.16 -16.18
N PRO A 38 1.04 0.26 -17.36
CA PRO A 38 0.29 0.12 -18.61
C PRO A 38 -0.12 -1.35 -18.84
N LEU A 39 -1.32 -1.60 -19.37
CA LEU A 39 -1.79 -2.97 -19.61
C LEU A 39 -0.82 -3.81 -20.46
N SER A 40 -0.10 -3.18 -21.41
CA SER A 40 0.95 -3.86 -22.21
C SER A 40 2.21 -4.26 -21.44
N GLN A 41 2.37 -3.81 -20.20
CA GLN A 41 3.52 -4.12 -19.36
C GLN A 41 3.12 -4.90 -18.09
N ILE A 42 1.83 -5.17 -17.90
CA ILE A 42 1.30 -5.73 -16.65
C ILE A 42 1.54 -7.23 -16.50
N ARG A 43 1.91 -7.95 -17.57
CA ARG A 43 2.05 -9.41 -17.58
C ARG A 43 2.94 -9.95 -16.45
N ASN A 44 4.12 -9.36 -16.27
CA ASN A 44 5.07 -9.77 -15.21
C ASN A 44 4.51 -9.55 -13.80
N HIS A 45 3.69 -8.51 -13.63
CA HIS A 45 2.99 -8.21 -12.39
C HIS A 45 1.87 -9.22 -12.13
N ILE A 46 1.06 -9.55 -13.13
CA ILE A 46 0.05 -10.61 -13.04
C ILE A 46 0.69 -11.96 -12.66
N ASP A 47 1.81 -12.31 -13.29
CA ASP A 47 2.54 -13.55 -12.99
C ASP A 47 3.10 -13.57 -11.55
N MET A 48 3.25 -12.42 -10.91
CA MET A 48 3.78 -12.30 -9.55
C MET A 48 2.69 -12.20 -8.47
N TYR A 49 1.63 -11.43 -8.73
CA TYR A 49 0.62 -11.05 -7.74
C TYR A 49 -0.74 -11.70 -7.97
N GLY A 50 -1.00 -12.26 -9.16
CA GLY A 50 -2.23 -12.95 -9.51
C GLY A 50 -3.00 -12.31 -10.65
N SER A 51 -4.04 -13.01 -11.11
CA SER A 51 -4.84 -12.66 -12.30
C SER A 51 -6.08 -11.82 -12.01
N TYR A 52 -6.21 -11.27 -10.81
CA TYR A 52 -7.36 -10.49 -10.39
C TYR A 52 -6.92 -9.08 -9.96
N GLY A 53 -7.69 -8.06 -10.31
CA GLY A 53 -7.34 -6.68 -10.00
C GLY A 53 -8.47 -5.69 -10.25
N VAL A 54 -8.33 -4.51 -9.66
CA VAL A 54 -9.24 -3.38 -9.87
C VAL A 54 -8.39 -2.19 -10.30
N GLY A 55 -8.69 -1.63 -11.46
CA GLY A 55 -8.08 -0.42 -11.98
C GLY A 55 -8.95 0.80 -11.70
N LEU A 56 -8.38 1.81 -11.04
CA LEU A 56 -9.03 3.09 -10.78
C LEU A 56 -8.38 4.19 -11.64
N SER A 57 -9.10 5.28 -11.87
CA SER A 57 -8.61 6.41 -12.64
C SER A 57 -7.45 7.14 -11.92
N LYS A 58 -6.50 7.68 -12.68
CA LYS A 58 -5.45 8.56 -12.12
C LYS A 58 -6.02 9.78 -11.40
N GLU A 59 -7.12 10.32 -11.91
CA GLU A 59 -7.78 11.46 -11.29
C GLU A 59 -8.32 11.11 -9.89
N TRP A 60 -8.90 9.93 -9.73
CA TRP A 60 -9.26 9.42 -8.41
C TRP A 60 -8.02 9.29 -7.50
N GLY A 61 -6.91 8.75 -8.01
CA GLY A 61 -5.67 8.63 -7.24
C GLY A 61 -5.16 9.98 -6.74
N ARG A 62 -5.09 10.98 -7.63
CA ARG A 62 -4.67 12.36 -7.30
C ARG A 62 -5.60 12.99 -6.26
N ARG A 63 -6.92 12.85 -6.44
CA ARG A 63 -7.93 13.39 -5.51
C ARG A 63 -7.81 12.79 -4.11
N ASN A 64 -7.36 11.54 -3.99
CA ASN A 64 -7.14 10.87 -2.70
C ASN A 64 -5.70 11.00 -2.18
N GLY A 65 -4.85 11.82 -2.80
CA GLY A 65 -3.49 12.07 -2.32
C GLY A 65 -2.54 10.89 -2.48
N LEU A 66 -2.80 9.99 -3.42
CA LEU A 66 -1.82 8.95 -3.75
C LEU A 66 -0.58 9.59 -4.39
N ASN A 67 0.60 9.16 -3.98
CA ASN A 67 1.88 9.60 -4.55
C ASN A 67 2.71 8.42 -5.04
N PRO A 68 3.52 8.60 -6.10
CA PRO A 68 4.43 7.56 -6.56
C PRO A 68 5.52 7.28 -5.53
N VAL A 69 5.94 6.02 -5.47
CA VAL A 69 7.10 5.59 -4.68
C VAL A 69 8.39 6.14 -5.30
N PHE A 70 9.29 6.58 -4.42
CA PHE A 70 10.63 7.01 -4.75
C PHE A 70 11.60 5.82 -4.67
N TYR A 71 12.01 5.35 -5.85
CA TYR A 71 12.91 4.21 -5.98
C TYR A 71 14.36 4.64 -5.80
N VAL A 72 15.08 4.02 -4.87
CA VAL A 72 16.47 4.36 -4.55
C VAL A 72 17.42 3.23 -4.93
N GLN A 73 18.58 3.58 -5.45
CA GLN A 73 19.65 2.62 -5.78
C GLN A 73 20.50 2.35 -4.53
N ASN A 74 20.83 1.09 -4.28
CA ASN A 74 21.35 0.62 -2.99
C ASN A 74 22.79 1.06 -2.64
N ASN A 75 23.54 1.67 -3.57
CA ASN A 75 24.97 1.96 -3.41
C ASN A 75 25.34 3.44 -3.61
N TYR A 76 24.42 4.37 -3.37
CA TYR A 76 24.65 5.79 -3.65
C TYR A 76 24.42 6.68 -2.43
N THR A 77 25.02 7.87 -2.47
CA THR A 77 25.03 8.91 -1.43
C THR A 77 23.65 9.19 -0.81
N LEU A 78 22.57 9.00 -1.56
CA LEU A 78 21.21 9.20 -1.08
C LEU A 78 20.86 8.29 0.11
N VAL A 79 21.29 7.03 0.10
CA VAL A 79 21.03 6.09 1.22
C VAL A 79 21.70 6.57 2.50
N GLU A 80 22.92 7.09 2.41
CA GLU A 80 23.67 7.67 3.53
C GLU A 80 22.94 8.89 4.14
N TYR A 81 22.19 9.65 3.34
CA TYR A 81 21.34 10.74 3.85
C TYR A 81 20.03 10.27 4.46
N ILE A 82 19.51 9.11 4.05
CA ILE A 82 18.26 8.54 4.57
C ILE A 82 18.48 7.78 5.87
N LYS A 83 19.62 7.11 6.01
CA LYS A 83 19.94 6.25 7.17
C LYS A 83 19.77 6.94 8.53
N PRO A 84 20.21 8.21 8.74
CA PRO A 84 19.97 8.91 10.00
C PRO A 84 18.49 9.04 10.35
N PHE A 85 17.59 9.11 9.37
CA PHE A 85 16.14 9.17 9.61
C PHE A 85 15.62 7.85 10.17
N ALA A 86 16.09 6.72 9.64
CA ALA A 86 15.75 5.40 10.15
C ALA A 86 16.26 5.20 11.59
N ASP A 87 17.49 5.65 11.88
CA ASP A 87 18.07 5.56 13.23
C ASP A 87 17.26 6.37 14.26
N VAL A 88 16.81 7.58 13.90
CA VAL A 88 15.93 8.41 14.74
C VAL A 88 14.61 7.68 15.04
N LEU A 89 13.96 7.11 14.04
CA LEU A 89 12.70 6.39 14.22
C LEU A 89 12.86 5.15 15.10
N LEU A 90 13.92 4.37 14.91
CA LEU A 90 14.21 3.19 15.74
C LEU A 90 14.46 3.59 17.19
N PHE A 91 15.23 4.66 17.43
CA PHE A 91 15.48 5.17 18.77
C PHE A 91 14.16 5.59 19.45
N GLU A 92 13.30 6.33 18.76
CA GLU A 92 11.98 6.73 19.25
C GLU A 92 11.07 5.53 19.53
N GLY A 93 11.04 4.54 18.63
CA GLY A 93 10.29 3.30 18.81
C GLY A 93 10.73 2.51 20.04
N LEU A 94 12.05 2.34 20.22
CA LEU A 94 12.65 1.67 21.38
C LEU A 94 12.36 2.43 22.67
N ARG A 95 12.54 3.75 22.69
CA ARG A 95 12.23 4.63 23.83
C ARG A 95 10.79 4.45 24.31
N ASN A 96 9.84 4.52 23.38
CA ASN A 96 8.42 4.34 23.67
C ASN A 96 8.11 2.92 24.20
N SER A 97 8.70 1.89 23.60
CA SER A 97 8.50 0.50 24.02
C SER A 97 9.05 0.19 25.43
N MET A 98 10.14 0.84 25.83
CA MET A 98 10.77 0.65 27.13
C MET A 98 10.25 1.61 28.22
N GLY A 99 9.33 2.52 27.87
CA GLY A 99 8.77 3.50 28.81
C GLY A 99 9.81 4.49 29.36
N VAL A 100 10.93 4.70 28.65
CA VAL A 100 12.03 5.55 29.10
C VAL A 100 11.63 7.01 28.91
N GLN A 101 11.53 7.75 30.02
CA GLN A 101 11.35 9.20 29.98
C GLN A 101 12.67 9.89 29.65
N TYR A 102 12.59 11.07 29.02
CA TYR A 102 13.77 11.91 28.80
C TYR A 102 14.46 12.20 30.15
N ILE A 103 15.80 12.09 30.19
CA ILE A 103 16.58 12.49 31.37
C ILE A 103 16.71 14.02 31.32
N GLY A 104 15.95 14.70 32.18
CA GLY A 104 15.83 16.17 32.22
C GLY A 104 14.66 16.71 31.37
N ASP A 105 14.41 18.02 31.45
CA ASP A 105 13.32 18.74 30.75
C ASP A 105 13.50 18.82 29.22
N TYR A 106 14.49 18.11 28.64
CA TYR A 106 14.71 18.11 27.20
C TYR A 106 13.66 17.24 26.50
N ARG A 107 12.53 17.85 26.18
CA ARG A 107 11.64 17.39 25.12
C ARG A 107 11.99 18.23 23.89
N PRO A 108 12.51 17.66 22.79
CA PRO A 108 12.54 18.42 21.56
C PRO A 108 11.10 18.78 21.23
N GLU A 109 10.77 20.08 21.23
CA GLU A 109 9.40 20.59 20.97
C GLU A 109 8.82 20.04 19.65
N ASN A 110 9.68 19.55 18.76
CA ASN A 110 9.35 19.01 17.44
C ASN A 110 9.65 17.50 17.28
N GLY A 111 9.98 16.75 18.34
CA GLY A 111 10.41 15.34 18.21
C GLY A 111 9.36 14.42 17.57
N GLU A 112 8.09 14.59 17.94
CA GLU A 112 6.97 13.86 17.35
C GLU A 112 6.77 14.22 15.88
N LEU A 113 6.79 15.52 15.55
CA LEU A 113 6.70 16.02 14.18
C LEU A 113 7.84 15.48 13.30
N ILE A 114 9.07 15.44 13.83
CA ILE A 114 10.23 14.90 13.13
C ILE A 114 10.03 13.41 12.81
N SER A 115 9.55 12.63 13.80
CA SER A 115 9.23 11.22 13.61
C SER A 115 8.12 11.00 12.57
N GLU A 116 7.06 11.81 12.60
CA GLU A 116 5.98 11.76 11.61
C GLU A 116 6.48 12.06 10.19
N VAL A 117 7.30 13.11 10.03
CA VAL A 117 7.88 13.48 8.74
C VAL A 117 8.79 12.37 8.22
N TYR A 118 9.66 11.81 9.06
CA TYR A 118 10.56 10.73 8.64
C TYR A 118 9.82 9.44 8.33
N SER A 119 8.84 9.04 9.15
CA SER A 119 7.98 7.89 8.87
C SER A 119 7.27 8.06 7.53
N SER A 120 6.71 9.25 7.28
CA SER A 120 6.04 9.58 6.02
C SER A 120 7.01 9.48 4.84
N ILE A 121 8.22 10.03 4.94
CA ILE A 121 9.22 9.96 3.86
C ILE A 121 9.64 8.50 3.59
N LEU A 122 9.99 7.75 4.65
CA LEU A 122 10.41 6.35 4.52
C LEU A 122 9.31 5.47 3.91
N SER A 123 8.05 5.74 4.24
CA SER A 123 6.91 5.01 3.67
C SER A 123 6.76 5.16 2.15
N TYR A 124 7.41 6.14 1.53
CA TYR A 124 7.44 6.32 0.07
C TYR A 124 8.75 5.84 -0.56
N ILE A 125 9.70 5.32 0.22
CA ILE A 125 10.99 4.86 -0.30
C ILE A 125 10.95 3.35 -0.51
N LYS A 126 11.49 2.91 -1.64
CA LYS A 126 11.65 1.48 -1.95
C LYS A 126 12.97 1.25 -2.69
N PRO A 127 13.65 0.11 -2.52
CA PRO A 127 14.80 -0.20 -3.35
C PRO A 127 14.41 -0.22 -4.82
N TYR A 128 15.31 0.21 -5.70
CA TYR A 128 15.12 0.13 -7.15
C TYR A 128 15.03 -1.33 -7.62
N SER A 129 15.85 -2.19 -7.03
CA SER A 129 15.96 -3.60 -7.35
C SER A 129 16.35 -4.44 -6.14
N SER A 130 16.08 -5.74 -6.23
CA SER A 130 16.52 -6.77 -5.29
C SER A 130 17.25 -7.89 -6.03
N LEU A 131 18.30 -8.44 -5.41
CA LEU A 131 18.96 -9.63 -5.96
C LEU A 131 18.06 -10.86 -5.87
N ASN A 132 17.21 -10.95 -4.84
CA ASN A 132 16.28 -12.06 -4.64
C ASN A 132 14.95 -11.58 -4.05
N TYR A 133 13.87 -11.67 -4.83
CA TYR A 133 12.52 -11.35 -4.36
C TYR A 133 11.54 -12.44 -4.77
N ARG A 134 10.82 -13.04 -3.81
CA ARG A 134 9.80 -14.08 -4.07
C ARG A 134 10.27 -15.16 -5.04
N LYS A 135 11.49 -15.69 -4.83
CA LYS A 135 12.18 -16.68 -5.69
C LYS A 135 12.58 -16.20 -7.08
N ARG A 136 12.44 -14.90 -7.40
CA ARG A 136 12.96 -14.29 -8.63
C ARG A 136 14.32 -13.64 -8.34
N LYS A 137 15.28 -13.89 -9.23
CA LYS A 137 16.59 -13.23 -9.20
C LYS A 137 16.53 -11.89 -9.90
N ASN A 138 17.30 -10.91 -9.43
CA ASN A 138 17.44 -9.58 -10.03
C ASN A 138 16.08 -8.90 -10.30
N TYR A 139 15.22 -8.91 -9.29
CA TYR A 139 13.89 -8.32 -9.38
C TYR A 139 13.95 -6.79 -9.42
N LEU A 140 13.23 -6.17 -10.34
CA LEU A 140 13.16 -4.72 -10.49
C LEU A 140 11.86 -4.19 -9.89
N TYR A 141 11.93 -3.67 -8.67
CA TYR A 141 10.79 -3.01 -8.01
C TYR A 141 10.30 -1.79 -8.79
N TYR A 142 11.20 -1.10 -9.51
CA TYR A 142 10.84 0.02 -10.38
C TYR A 142 9.72 -0.32 -11.37
N ASN A 143 9.65 -1.57 -11.84
CA ASN A 143 8.62 -2.01 -12.78
C ASN A 143 7.23 -2.16 -12.15
N GLU A 144 7.12 -2.15 -10.81
CA GLU A 144 5.84 -2.12 -10.13
C GLU A 144 5.13 -0.77 -10.29
N ARG A 145 5.88 0.31 -10.56
CA ARG A 145 5.36 1.68 -10.69
C ARG A 145 4.37 1.99 -9.56
N GLU A 146 4.80 1.71 -8.34
CA GLU A 146 3.95 1.70 -7.15
C GLU A 146 3.55 3.12 -6.77
N TRP A 147 2.29 3.29 -6.37
CA TRP A 147 1.74 4.49 -5.78
C TRP A 147 1.15 4.13 -4.42
N ARG A 148 1.39 4.97 -3.42
CA ARG A 148 0.94 4.73 -2.05
C ARG A 148 -0.02 5.84 -1.61
N TYR A 149 -1.08 5.43 -0.93
CA TYR A 149 -1.88 6.31 -0.08
C TYR A 149 -1.46 6.09 1.37
N LEU A 150 -1.18 7.18 2.07
CA LEU A 150 -0.98 7.19 3.51
C LEU A 150 -2.16 7.86 4.21
N PRO A 151 -2.71 7.26 5.28
CA PRO A 151 -3.72 7.92 6.10
C PRO A 151 -3.17 9.18 6.75
N SER A 152 -3.97 10.25 6.75
CA SER A 152 -3.76 11.38 7.64
C SER A 152 -4.34 11.03 9.00
N PHE A 153 -3.50 10.92 10.02
CA PHE A 153 -3.93 10.61 11.39
C PHE A 153 -4.19 11.91 12.15
N ASP A 154 -5.31 11.95 12.88
CA ASP A 154 -5.54 12.97 13.90
C ASP A 154 -4.64 12.71 15.12
N ASP A 155 -4.51 13.70 16.01
CA ASP A 155 -3.56 13.63 17.15
C ASP A 155 -3.75 12.37 18.02
N GLU A 156 -4.99 11.93 18.23
CA GLU A 156 -5.31 10.72 19.02
C GLU A 156 -4.83 9.41 18.37
N ASP A 157 -4.64 9.44 17.05
CA ASP A 157 -4.33 8.27 16.22
C ASP A 157 -2.89 8.26 15.71
N LYS A 158 -2.08 9.28 16.01
CA LYS A 158 -0.67 9.34 15.61
C LYS A 158 0.16 8.11 15.98
N LYS A 159 -0.22 7.43 17.07
CA LYS A 159 0.36 6.14 17.49
C LYS A 159 0.18 4.99 16.49
N TYR A 160 -0.66 5.17 15.46
CA TYR A 160 -0.89 4.21 14.38
C TYR A 160 -0.06 4.52 13.14
N SER A 161 0.72 5.61 13.12
CA SER A 161 1.53 6.02 11.97
C SER A 161 2.63 5.03 11.59
N ILE A 162 3.08 4.22 12.55
CA ILE A 162 4.10 3.19 12.34
C ILE A 162 3.99 2.13 13.43
N LEU A 163 4.22 0.87 13.06
CA LEU A 163 4.45 -0.21 14.02
C LEU A 163 5.89 -0.70 13.90
N TYR A 164 6.46 -1.08 15.04
CA TYR A 164 7.78 -1.66 15.13
C TYR A 164 7.66 -3.10 15.62
N GLY A 165 8.50 -4.00 15.11
CA GLY A 165 8.60 -5.34 15.69
C GLY A 165 7.97 -6.46 14.86
N ILE A 166 8.12 -7.67 15.39
CA ILE A 166 7.43 -8.86 14.90
C ILE A 166 6.06 -8.90 15.59
N ILE A 167 5.01 -8.72 14.81
CA ILE A 167 3.63 -8.67 15.29
C ILE A 167 2.92 -9.98 14.93
N SER A 168 2.17 -10.54 15.89
CA SER A 168 1.38 -11.75 15.62
C SER A 168 0.30 -11.49 14.56
N SER A 169 -0.09 -12.51 13.80
CA SER A 169 -1.16 -12.37 12.79
C SER A 169 -2.49 -11.88 13.38
N LYS A 170 -2.79 -12.28 14.62
CA LYS A 170 -3.97 -11.83 15.36
C LYS A 170 -3.89 -10.34 15.68
N GLU A 171 -2.78 -9.91 16.27
CA GLU A 171 -2.58 -8.50 16.61
C GLU A 171 -2.53 -7.62 15.36
N LEU A 172 -1.84 -8.06 14.30
CA LEU A 172 -1.79 -7.33 13.02
C LEU A 172 -3.20 -7.15 12.44
N LYS A 173 -4.07 -8.15 12.58
CA LYS A 173 -5.48 -8.04 12.17
C LYS A 173 -6.23 -7.00 12.99
N GLU A 174 -6.08 -7.02 14.32
CA GLU A 174 -6.70 -6.04 15.22
C GLU A 174 -6.24 -4.61 14.89
N LYS A 175 -4.94 -4.41 14.65
CA LYS A 175 -4.37 -3.12 14.23
C LYS A 175 -4.90 -2.68 12.86
N ASN A 176 -4.99 -3.59 11.89
CA ASN A 176 -5.59 -3.31 10.58
C ASN A 176 -7.08 -2.97 10.66
N ASP A 177 -7.82 -3.56 11.61
CA ASP A 177 -9.24 -3.26 11.79
C ASP A 177 -9.46 -1.81 12.26
N LEU A 178 -8.53 -1.25 13.06
CA LEU A 178 -8.54 0.16 13.45
C LEU A 178 -8.37 1.11 12.25
N LEU A 179 -7.65 0.67 11.22
CA LEU A 179 -7.41 1.47 10.01
C LEU A 179 -8.64 1.58 9.09
N LYS A 180 -9.72 0.83 9.35
CA LYS A 180 -10.95 0.89 8.53
C LYS A 180 -11.67 2.23 8.57
N LYS A 181 -11.39 3.09 9.56
CA LYS A 181 -11.93 4.46 9.56
C LYS A 181 -11.26 5.37 8.52
N TYR A 182 -10.09 4.96 8.01
CA TYR A 182 -9.29 5.68 7.01
C TYR A 182 -9.49 5.15 5.58
N ILE A 183 -10.66 4.58 5.30
CA ILE A 183 -11.01 4.06 3.97
C ILE A 183 -11.02 5.18 2.93
N ILE A 184 -10.36 4.95 1.80
CA ILE A 184 -10.50 5.79 0.60
C ILE A 184 -11.63 5.25 -0.27
N ASN A 185 -12.68 6.04 -0.38
CA ASN A 185 -13.88 5.68 -1.14
C ASN A 185 -13.66 5.97 -2.64
N PHE A 186 -14.31 5.19 -3.49
CA PHE A 186 -14.37 5.45 -4.93
C PHE A 186 -15.80 5.36 -5.43
N GLN A 187 -16.08 6.09 -6.51
CA GLN A 187 -17.37 6.05 -7.19
C GLN A 187 -17.28 5.20 -8.45
N GLN A 188 -18.44 4.84 -9.00
CA GLN A 188 -18.52 4.02 -10.22
C GLN A 188 -17.72 4.63 -11.38
N ARG A 189 -17.78 5.96 -11.54
CA ARG A 189 -17.04 6.71 -12.55
C ARG A 189 -15.50 6.64 -12.40
N ASP A 190 -15.02 6.31 -11.21
CA ASP A 190 -13.58 6.20 -10.93
C ASP A 190 -13.03 4.84 -11.38
N LEU A 191 -13.90 3.83 -11.53
CA LEU A 191 -13.54 2.49 -11.97
C LEU A 191 -13.20 2.48 -13.47
N LYS A 192 -12.07 1.87 -13.81
CA LYS A 192 -11.59 1.70 -15.18
C LYS A 192 -11.56 0.24 -15.61
N TYR A 193 -11.09 -0.63 -14.72
CA TYR A 193 -10.92 -2.04 -15.03
C TYR A 193 -11.35 -2.91 -13.84
N ILE A 194 -12.04 -4.00 -14.13
CA ILE A 194 -12.12 -5.16 -13.25
C ILE A 194 -11.43 -6.30 -14.00
N ILE A 195 -10.25 -6.67 -13.54
CA ILE A 195 -9.46 -7.75 -14.13
C ILE A 195 -9.92 -9.06 -13.49
N ILE A 196 -10.41 -9.98 -14.32
CA ILE A 196 -10.74 -11.35 -13.94
C ILE A 196 -9.84 -12.33 -14.69
N LYS A 197 -9.77 -13.58 -14.24
CA LYS A 197 -8.86 -14.56 -14.83
C LYS A 197 -9.35 -15.01 -16.20
N GLU A 198 -10.62 -15.41 -16.30
CA GLU A 198 -11.19 -16.04 -17.49
C GLU A 198 -12.65 -15.65 -17.76
N GLN A 199 -13.08 -15.74 -19.02
CA GLN A 199 -14.43 -15.36 -19.46
C GLN A 199 -15.56 -16.11 -18.72
N ARG A 200 -15.33 -17.36 -18.32
CA ARG A 200 -16.32 -18.15 -17.57
C ARG A 200 -16.69 -17.55 -16.20
N GLU A 201 -15.86 -16.65 -15.65
CA GLU A 201 -16.10 -16.00 -14.38
C GLU A 201 -17.03 -14.78 -14.50
N VAL A 202 -17.32 -14.31 -15.73
CA VAL A 202 -18.16 -13.11 -15.98
C VAL A 202 -19.56 -13.28 -15.42
N ASP A 203 -20.20 -14.42 -15.66
CA ASP A 203 -21.56 -14.69 -15.16
C ASP A 203 -21.59 -14.78 -13.64
N TRP A 204 -20.57 -15.39 -13.05
CA TRP A 204 -20.42 -15.46 -11.60
C TRP A 204 -20.21 -14.06 -10.98
N LEU A 205 -19.37 -13.23 -11.61
CA LEU A 205 -19.11 -11.86 -11.17
C LEU A 205 -20.39 -11.04 -11.23
N ARG A 206 -21.13 -11.09 -12.35
CA ARG A 206 -22.41 -10.39 -12.51
C ARG A 206 -23.40 -10.77 -11.40
N LYS A 207 -23.64 -12.07 -11.21
CA LYS A 207 -24.56 -12.56 -10.17
C LYS A 207 -24.13 -12.14 -8.77
N SER A 208 -22.81 -12.12 -8.51
CA SER A 208 -22.25 -11.66 -7.24
C SER A 208 -22.50 -10.17 -7.02
N LEU A 209 -22.27 -9.33 -8.03
CA LEU A 209 -22.53 -7.90 -7.97
C LEU A 209 -24.03 -7.60 -7.81
N GLU A 210 -24.90 -8.28 -8.57
CA GLU A 210 -26.36 -8.13 -8.44
C GLU A 210 -26.83 -8.47 -7.02
N LYS A 211 -26.36 -9.57 -6.45
CA LYS A 211 -26.71 -10.00 -5.10
C LYS A 211 -26.29 -8.97 -4.05
N GLU A 212 -25.07 -8.44 -4.14
CA GLU A 212 -24.55 -7.50 -3.14
C GLU A 212 -25.14 -6.09 -3.33
N PHE A 213 -25.25 -5.60 -4.56
CA PHE A 213 -25.78 -4.27 -4.85
C PHE A 213 -27.28 -4.18 -4.71
N LYS A 214 -28.06 -5.24 -4.98
CA LYS A 214 -29.52 -5.23 -4.72
C LYS A 214 -29.85 -4.98 -3.24
N LYS A 215 -29.02 -5.49 -2.31
CA LYS A 215 -29.18 -5.23 -0.88
C LYS A 215 -28.93 -3.77 -0.52
N LYS A 216 -28.01 -3.11 -1.24
CA LYS A 216 -27.50 -1.79 -0.90
C LYS A 216 -28.19 -0.65 -1.66
N TYR A 217 -28.51 -0.86 -2.94
CA TYR A 217 -28.94 0.15 -3.90
C TYR A 217 -30.27 -0.29 -4.54
N LYS A 218 -31.37 -0.22 -3.78
CA LYS A 218 -32.71 -0.76 -4.11
C LYS A 218 -33.06 -0.81 -5.60
N ASN A 219 -33.40 0.33 -6.22
CA ASN A 219 -33.88 0.37 -7.60
C ASN A 219 -32.75 0.66 -8.61
N ASP A 220 -31.63 1.22 -8.16
CA ASP A 220 -30.56 1.67 -9.05
C ASP A 220 -29.50 0.59 -9.31
N TYR A 221 -29.49 -0.53 -8.55
CA TYR A 221 -28.40 -1.52 -8.61
C TYR A 221 -28.13 -2.07 -10.01
N GLN A 222 -29.14 -2.18 -10.87
CA GLN A 222 -28.96 -2.75 -12.20
C GLN A 222 -28.05 -1.87 -13.07
N ASP A 223 -28.21 -0.55 -13.01
CA ASP A 223 -27.36 0.39 -13.74
C ASP A 223 -25.92 0.35 -13.22
N ILE A 224 -25.76 0.21 -11.89
CA ILE A 224 -24.45 0.04 -11.25
C ILE A 224 -23.77 -1.23 -11.74
N VAL A 225 -24.48 -2.36 -11.72
CA VAL A 225 -23.97 -3.64 -12.20
C VAL A 225 -23.58 -3.52 -13.67
N ASN A 226 -24.44 -2.94 -14.50
CA ASN A 226 -24.17 -2.76 -15.92
C ASN A 226 -22.89 -1.96 -16.16
N HIS A 227 -22.70 -0.84 -15.44
CA HIS A 227 -21.46 -0.06 -15.50
C HIS A 227 -20.22 -0.84 -15.04
N PHE A 228 -20.34 -1.65 -13.99
CA PHE A 228 -19.22 -2.47 -13.53
C PHE A 228 -18.86 -3.54 -14.57
N MET A 229 -19.86 -4.15 -15.20
CA MET A 229 -19.65 -5.18 -16.22
C MET A 229 -19.00 -4.62 -17.49
N THR A 230 -19.22 -3.34 -17.85
CA THR A 230 -18.50 -2.71 -18.98
C THR A 230 -17.03 -2.46 -18.70
N CYS A 231 -16.62 -2.46 -17.42
CA CYS A 231 -15.23 -2.32 -17.00
C CYS A 231 -14.47 -3.66 -16.95
N VAL A 232 -15.13 -4.80 -17.22
CA VAL A 232 -14.51 -6.12 -17.06
C VAL A 232 -13.58 -6.42 -18.23
N ILE A 233 -12.36 -6.84 -17.91
CA ILE A 233 -11.37 -7.35 -18.85
C ILE A 233 -10.77 -8.65 -18.30
N THR A 234 -10.50 -9.62 -19.16
CA THR A 234 -9.88 -10.89 -18.74
C THR A 234 -8.36 -10.83 -18.84
N ASN A 235 -7.66 -11.53 -17.93
CA ASN A 235 -6.22 -11.75 -18.05
C ASN A 235 -5.85 -12.45 -19.37
N LYS A 236 -6.75 -13.30 -19.90
CA LYS A 236 -6.57 -13.90 -21.23
C LYS A 236 -6.50 -12.82 -22.33
N GLN A 237 -7.47 -11.90 -22.39
CA GLN A 237 -7.45 -10.77 -23.33
C GLN A 237 -6.21 -9.91 -23.14
N ILE A 238 -5.84 -9.60 -21.89
CA ILE A 238 -4.62 -8.82 -21.61
C ILE A 238 -3.37 -9.46 -22.23
N ARG A 239 -3.27 -10.79 -22.25
CA ARG A 239 -2.11 -11.51 -22.81
C ARG A 239 -2.14 -11.71 -24.31
N GLU A 240 -3.32 -11.70 -24.91
CA GLU A 240 -3.51 -11.90 -26.35
C GLU A 240 -3.42 -10.57 -27.10
N ASP A 241 -3.94 -9.48 -26.49
CA ASP A 241 -4.11 -8.18 -27.14
C ASP A 241 -3.00 -7.16 -26.81
N PHE A 242 -2.20 -7.40 -25.77
CA PHE A 242 -1.13 -6.49 -25.33
C PHE A 242 0.20 -7.21 -25.04
#